data_AF-A0A1J9TPF0-F1
#
_entry.id   AF-A0A1J9TPF0-F1
#
_cell.length_a   1.000
_cell.length_b   1.000
_cell.length_c   1.000
_cell.angle_alpha   90.00
_cell.angle_beta   90.00
_cell.angle_gamma   90.00
#
_symmetry.space_group_name_H-M   'P 1'
#
loop_
_entity.id
_entity.type
_entity.pdbx_description
1 polymer ?
#
loop_
_entity_poly.entity_id
_entity_poly.type
_entity_poly.pdbx_seq_one_letter_code
_entity_poly.pdbx_strand_id
1 'polypeptide(L)'
;MAVEVVMPKLGMAMKEGIITSWNIKTGDHVAKGELIASINSEKIETEIEAPADGTVLDIAVSEDEGVPPGTVICYIGKSNEKVEVYESTNVVEEKTSNPEPKKVPHPDPYVIDVTKQRVKISPVAKKIAKTENLDIKSLLGTGPGGRITKVDVLKALEERVAISEVLEQEESKVVPVTGMRKAIANRMHASLQNSAQLTLTMKVDVTDLVALHKDVAEVVQKRYDNKLTITDFVSRAVVLALKEHKEMNSAYIDDAIHQYKHVHLGMAVALEKGLVVPAIRFANNLSLVELSKEIKNVAQKARAGNLSSDDMQGTTFTISNLGSFGIEYFTPVLNTPETGILGVGAIEHVPVYKGKKLRKGSMLPLSLTFDHRVLDGAPAAAFLRTIKRYLEEPVTILL
;
A
#
# COMPACT_ATOMS: atom_id res chain seq x y z
N MET A 1 -22.55 18.18 34.72
CA MET A 1 -22.37 18.10 33.27
C MET A 1 -20.89 17.91 33.05
N ALA A 2 -20.51 16.82 32.38
CA ALA A 2 -19.13 16.59 31.98
C ALA A 2 -18.67 17.72 31.06
N VAL A 3 -17.44 18.18 31.26
CA VAL A 3 -16.77 19.17 30.43
C VAL A 3 -16.04 18.41 29.32
N GLU A 4 -16.38 18.75 28.09
CA GLU A 4 -15.73 18.19 26.89
C GLU A 4 -14.43 18.94 26.64
N VAL A 5 -13.33 18.20 26.53
CA VAL A 5 -12.07 18.74 26.05
C VAL A 5 -12.03 18.51 24.54
N VAL A 6 -11.86 19.58 23.77
CA VAL A 6 -11.83 19.52 22.30
C VAL A 6 -10.43 19.80 21.75
N MET A 7 -10.11 19.21 20.60
CA MET A 7 -8.87 19.46 19.88
C MET A 7 -8.76 20.94 19.49
N PRO A 8 -7.77 21.70 20.01
CA PRO A 8 -7.62 23.11 19.70
C PRO A 8 -7.10 23.32 18.27
N LYS A 9 -7.43 24.48 17.70
CA LYS A 9 -6.93 24.87 16.38
C LYS A 9 -5.56 25.55 16.51
N LEU A 10 -4.49 24.81 16.18
CA LEU A 10 -3.10 25.29 16.23
C LEU A 10 -2.66 26.12 15.01
N GLY A 11 -3.51 26.32 14.00
CA GLY A 11 -3.16 27.19 12.86
C GLY A 11 -4.29 27.39 11.85
N MET A 12 -4.21 28.46 11.05
CA MET A 12 -5.25 28.78 10.05
C MET A 12 -5.42 27.69 8.97
N ALA A 13 -4.35 26.94 8.66
CA ALA A 13 -4.33 25.86 7.68
C ALA A 13 -4.38 24.43 8.29
N MET A 14 -4.56 24.31 9.60
CA MET A 14 -4.57 23.01 10.28
C MET A 14 -5.80 22.18 9.86
N LYS A 15 -5.55 20.97 9.35
CA LYS A 15 -6.60 20.00 9.00
C LYS A 15 -6.77 18.91 10.08
N GLU A 16 -5.67 18.51 10.72
CA GLU A 16 -5.63 17.49 11.76
C GLU A 16 -4.58 17.83 12.83
N GLY A 17 -4.83 17.38 14.07
CA GLY A 17 -3.88 17.39 15.19
C GLY A 17 -3.76 15.98 15.75
N ILE A 18 -2.54 15.57 16.08
CA ILE A 18 -2.20 14.23 16.58
C ILE A 18 -1.93 14.33 18.07
N ILE A 19 -2.49 13.42 18.86
CA ILE A 19 -2.14 13.29 20.28
C ILE A 19 -0.86 12.47 20.39
N THR A 20 0.22 13.10 20.82
CA THR A 20 1.55 12.47 20.93
C THR A 20 1.70 11.68 22.23
N SER A 21 1.08 12.14 23.32
CA SER A 21 1.05 11.42 24.59
C SER A 21 -0.06 11.92 25.50
N TRP A 22 -0.71 11.02 26.23
CA TRP A 22 -1.60 11.37 27.34
C TRP A 22 -0.82 11.35 28.66
N ASN A 23 -0.93 12.44 29.43
CA ASN A 23 -0.31 12.53 30.77
C ASN A 23 -1.26 12.06 31.88
N ILE A 24 -2.45 11.57 31.51
CA ILE A 24 -3.56 11.20 32.39
C ILE A 24 -4.17 9.87 31.95
N LYS A 25 -4.85 9.17 32.86
CA LYS A 25 -5.62 7.95 32.57
C LYS A 25 -7.08 8.11 32.96
N THR A 26 -7.95 7.30 32.37
CA THR A 26 -9.36 7.21 32.75
C THR A 26 -9.49 6.88 34.24
N GLY A 27 -10.15 7.76 35.00
CA GLY A 27 -10.28 7.68 36.46
C GLY A 27 -9.35 8.60 37.26
N ASP A 28 -8.38 9.27 36.63
CA ASP A 28 -7.47 10.20 37.32
C ASP A 28 -8.16 11.53 37.63
N HIS A 29 -7.77 12.17 38.74
CA HIS A 29 -8.26 13.50 39.12
C HIS A 29 -7.31 14.57 38.58
N VAL A 30 -7.83 15.55 37.85
CA VAL A 30 -7.08 16.66 37.26
C VAL A 30 -7.56 17.99 37.81
N ALA A 31 -6.64 18.92 38.05
CA ALA A 31 -6.94 20.30 38.41
C ALA A 31 -7.02 21.19 37.16
N LYS A 32 -7.81 22.26 37.22
CA LYS A 32 -7.90 23.24 36.14
C LYS A 32 -6.52 23.87 35.87
N GLY A 33 -6.05 23.80 34.63
CA GLY A 33 -4.72 24.27 34.21
C GLY A 33 -3.62 23.20 34.27
N GLU A 34 -3.95 21.96 34.65
CA GLU A 34 -3.01 20.84 34.64
C GLU A 34 -2.81 20.29 33.22
N LEU A 35 -1.58 19.92 32.86
CA LEU A 35 -1.24 19.42 31.53
C LEU A 35 -1.75 17.99 31.34
N ILE A 36 -2.71 17.82 30.44
CA ILE A 36 -3.40 16.54 30.24
C ILE A 36 -2.91 15.77 29.02
N ALA A 37 -2.47 16.45 27.96
CA ALA A 37 -2.00 15.79 26.74
C ALA A 37 -1.03 16.66 25.95
N SER A 38 -0.09 16.02 25.27
CA SER A 38 0.78 16.68 24.28
C SER A 38 0.19 16.45 22.89
N ILE A 39 0.00 17.53 22.13
CA ILE A 39 -0.51 17.47 20.77
C ILE A 39 0.47 18.06 19.78
N ASN A 40 0.48 17.50 18.58
CA ASN A 40 1.33 17.92 17.50
C ASN A 40 0.54 18.09 16.20
N SER A 41 0.91 19.10 15.42
CA SER A 41 0.44 19.33 14.07
C SER A 41 1.63 19.34 13.11
N GLU A 42 1.39 19.47 11.81
CA GLU A 42 2.48 19.52 10.81
C GLU A 42 3.54 20.62 11.09
N LYS A 43 3.22 21.64 11.90
CA LYS A 43 4.10 22.81 12.11
C LYS A 43 4.30 23.23 13.56
N ILE A 44 3.51 22.73 14.51
CA ILE A 44 3.46 23.23 15.89
C ILE A 44 3.15 22.08 16.84
N GLU A 45 3.97 21.96 17.88
CA GLU A 45 3.76 21.09 19.04
C GLU A 45 3.34 21.95 20.24
N THR A 46 2.32 21.53 20.98
CA THR A 46 1.74 22.28 22.10
C THR A 46 1.09 21.33 23.09
N GLU A 47 1.05 21.70 24.35
CA GLU A 47 0.43 20.91 25.41
C GLU A 47 -1.00 21.45 25.69
N ILE A 48 -1.93 20.53 25.95
CA ILE A 48 -3.31 20.85 26.34
C ILE A 48 -3.40 20.85 27.86
N GLU A 49 -3.99 21.92 28.40
CA GLU A 49 -4.35 22.04 29.82
C GLU A 49 -5.81 21.64 30.08
N ALA A 50 -6.09 21.12 31.27
CA ALA A 50 -7.44 20.79 31.71
C ALA A 50 -8.31 22.07 31.84
N PRO A 51 -9.46 22.16 31.15
CA PRO A 51 -10.33 23.35 31.20
C PRO A 51 -11.09 23.51 32.53
N ALA A 52 -11.21 22.43 33.32
CA ALA A 52 -11.93 22.41 34.60
C ALA A 52 -11.37 21.35 35.56
N ASP A 53 -11.62 21.53 36.86
CA ASP A 53 -11.31 20.54 37.89
C ASP A 53 -12.29 19.35 37.81
N GLY A 54 -11.78 18.12 37.83
CA GLY A 54 -12.63 16.93 37.82
C GLY A 54 -11.88 15.62 37.62
N THR A 55 -12.63 14.54 37.47
CA THR A 55 -12.11 13.20 37.15
C THR A 55 -12.24 12.94 35.66
N VAL A 56 -11.21 12.36 35.06
CA VAL A 56 -11.20 11.90 33.66
C VAL A 56 -12.19 10.74 33.52
N LEU A 57 -13.31 10.98 32.86
CA LEU A 57 -14.39 9.99 32.72
C LEU A 57 -14.13 9.02 31.58
N ASP A 58 -13.61 9.53 30.46
CA ASP A 58 -13.26 8.72 29.29
C ASP A 58 -12.30 9.45 28.35
N ILE A 59 -11.47 8.69 27.63
CA ILE A 59 -10.54 9.17 26.60
C ILE A 59 -11.07 8.69 25.25
N ALA A 60 -11.60 9.62 24.45
CA ALA A 60 -12.28 9.30 23.19
C ALA A 60 -11.32 9.07 22.02
N VAL A 61 -10.06 9.48 22.14
CA VAL A 61 -9.05 9.44 21.07
C VAL A 61 -7.75 8.86 21.63
N SER A 62 -7.22 7.83 20.95
CA SER A 62 -6.02 7.11 21.40
C SER A 62 -4.73 7.91 21.11
N GLU A 63 -3.64 7.54 21.77
CA GLU A 63 -2.31 8.05 21.41
C GLU A 63 -1.97 7.71 19.94
N ASP A 64 -1.22 8.59 19.27
CA ASP A 64 -0.87 8.53 17.84
C ASP A 64 -2.06 8.63 16.86
N GLU A 65 -3.26 8.92 17.36
CA GLU A 65 -4.46 9.13 16.54
C GLU A 65 -4.62 10.61 16.18
N GLY A 66 -4.91 10.88 14.90
CA GLY A 66 -5.08 12.23 14.35
C GLY A 66 -6.56 12.59 14.21
N VAL A 67 -6.96 13.73 14.77
CA VAL A 67 -8.35 14.21 14.72
C VAL A 67 -8.45 15.67 14.24
N PRO A 68 -9.57 16.06 13.58
CA PRO A 68 -9.79 17.44 13.18
C PRO A 68 -9.91 18.42 14.37
N PRO A 69 -9.63 19.73 14.17
CA PRO A 69 -9.93 20.74 15.17
C PRO A 69 -11.42 20.76 15.55
N GLY A 70 -11.71 20.81 16.85
CA GLY A 70 -13.07 20.79 17.40
C GLY A 70 -13.62 19.41 17.75
N THR A 71 -12.91 18.32 17.45
CA THR A 71 -13.28 16.97 17.89
C THR A 71 -13.05 16.82 19.39
N VAL A 72 -14.00 16.19 20.11
CA VAL A 72 -13.86 15.88 21.54
C VAL A 72 -12.81 14.79 21.73
N ILE A 73 -11.80 15.06 22.55
CA ILE A 73 -10.67 14.17 22.81
C ILE A 73 -10.77 13.44 24.16
N CYS A 74 -11.37 14.06 25.18
CA CYS A 74 -11.68 13.42 26.45
C CYS A 74 -12.79 14.15 27.22
N TYR A 75 -13.34 13.48 28.24
CA TYR A 75 -14.40 13.99 29.09
C TYR A 75 -13.92 14.13 30.54
N ILE A 76 -14.11 15.31 31.15
CA ILE A 76 -13.75 15.59 32.55
C ILE A 76 -15.02 15.95 33.33
N GLY A 77 -15.31 15.26 34.44
CA GLY A 77 -16.53 15.50 35.21
C GLY A 77 -16.48 15.01 36.65
N LYS A 78 -17.63 15.04 37.33
CA LYS A 78 -17.74 14.52 38.71
C LYS A 78 -17.87 13.00 38.67
N SER A 79 -17.24 12.32 39.63
CA SER A 79 -17.13 10.85 39.76
C SER A 79 -18.44 10.03 39.80
N ASN A 80 -19.61 10.64 39.52
CA ASN A 80 -20.92 9.97 39.54
C ASN A 80 -21.90 10.43 38.44
N GLU A 81 -21.40 10.95 37.31
CA GLU A 81 -22.21 11.25 36.11
C GLU A 81 -22.01 10.15 35.05
N LYS A 82 -23.09 9.49 34.61
CA LYS A 82 -23.04 8.50 33.51
C LYS A 82 -22.94 9.22 32.18
N VAL A 83 -21.87 8.96 31.44
CA VAL A 83 -21.75 9.31 30.02
C VAL A 83 -22.48 8.23 29.22
N GLU A 84 -23.49 8.60 28.44
CA GLU A 84 -24.08 7.69 27.46
C GLU A 84 -23.05 7.43 26.36
N VAL A 85 -22.42 6.26 26.45
CA VAL A 85 -21.51 5.71 25.46
C VAL A 85 -22.32 5.41 24.20
N TYR A 86 -22.09 6.14 23.12
CA TYR A 86 -22.46 5.64 21.80
C TYR A 86 -21.40 4.63 21.37
N GLU A 87 -21.62 3.37 21.75
CA GLU A 87 -20.93 2.25 21.14
C GLU A 87 -21.22 2.23 19.64
N SER A 88 -20.14 2.13 18.88
CA SER A 88 -20.10 1.90 17.44
C SER A 88 -21.09 0.81 17.00
N THR A 89 -22.12 1.20 16.24
CA THR A 89 -22.98 0.27 15.52
C THR A 89 -22.41 -0.04 14.14
N ASN A 90 -22.24 -1.34 13.92
CA ASN A 90 -22.13 -2.02 12.64
C ASN A 90 -22.88 -1.32 11.50
N VAL A 91 -22.18 -0.97 10.42
CA VAL A 91 -22.80 -0.75 9.12
C VAL A 91 -23.14 -2.12 8.53
N VAL A 92 -24.37 -2.55 8.76
CA VAL A 92 -25.02 -3.62 8.01
C VAL A 92 -25.31 -3.11 6.60
N GLU A 93 -25.02 -3.95 5.61
CA GLU A 93 -25.43 -3.79 4.22
C GLU A 93 -26.92 -3.44 4.10
N GLU A 94 -27.24 -2.32 3.44
CA GLU A 94 -28.55 -2.15 2.83
C GLU A 94 -28.40 -1.90 1.32
N LYS A 95 -28.80 -2.93 0.57
CA LYS A 95 -29.20 -2.86 -0.83
C LYS A 95 -30.35 -1.86 -0.96
N THR A 96 -30.11 -0.71 -1.57
CA THR A 96 -31.20 0.12 -2.09
C THR A 96 -31.54 -0.32 -3.50
N SER A 97 -32.62 -1.09 -3.58
CA SER A 97 -33.42 -1.32 -4.77
C SER A 97 -33.96 -0.01 -5.35
N ASN A 98 -33.82 0.10 -6.67
CA ASN A 98 -34.42 1.11 -7.52
C ASN A 98 -35.96 1.21 -7.34
N PRO A 99 -36.54 2.39 -7.07
CA PRO A 99 -37.95 2.63 -7.31
C PRO A 99 -38.17 3.27 -8.68
N GLU A 100 -38.99 2.60 -9.50
CA GLU A 100 -39.60 3.13 -10.72
C GLU A 100 -40.29 4.49 -10.50
N PRO A 101 -40.25 5.39 -11.50
CA PRO A 101 -40.87 6.71 -11.40
C PRO A 101 -42.40 6.61 -11.50
N LYS A 102 -43.10 7.08 -10.45
CA LYS A 102 -44.54 7.36 -10.51
C LYS A 102 -44.82 8.55 -11.43
N LYS A 103 -45.64 8.28 -12.45
CA LYS A 103 -46.32 9.27 -13.32
C LYS A 103 -47.00 10.35 -12.49
N VAL A 104 -46.62 11.60 -12.74
CA VAL A 104 -47.39 12.81 -12.40
C VAL A 104 -47.89 13.40 -13.74
N PRO A 105 -49.13 13.90 -13.81
CA PRO A 105 -49.83 14.13 -15.07
C PRO A 105 -49.20 15.27 -15.89
N HIS A 106 -49.12 15.08 -17.20
CA HIS A 106 -48.94 16.17 -18.16
C HIS A 106 -50.16 17.12 -18.07
N PRO A 107 -49.97 18.42 -17.82
CA PRO A 107 -50.75 19.41 -18.54
C PRO A 107 -50.27 19.39 -20.00
N ASP A 108 -51.21 19.33 -20.93
CA ASP A 108 -50.96 19.47 -22.36
C ASP A 108 -49.99 20.61 -22.66
N PRO A 109 -49.12 20.48 -23.67
CA PRO A 109 -48.24 21.55 -24.08
C PRO A 109 -49.09 22.76 -24.46
N TYR A 110 -49.04 23.80 -23.63
CA TYR A 110 -49.42 25.12 -24.04
C TYR A 110 -48.40 25.52 -25.12
N VAL A 111 -48.75 25.26 -26.37
CA VAL A 111 -48.06 25.77 -27.54
C VAL A 111 -48.20 27.29 -27.47
N ILE A 112 -47.20 27.95 -26.88
CA ILE A 112 -46.94 29.33 -27.23
C ILE A 112 -46.34 29.24 -28.63
N ASP A 113 -47.20 29.50 -29.61
CA ASP A 113 -46.78 29.79 -30.96
C ASP A 113 -45.94 31.09 -30.93
N VAL A 114 -44.64 30.95 -30.67
CA VAL A 114 -43.68 32.04 -30.85
C VAL A 114 -43.36 32.15 -32.33
N THR A 115 -44.39 32.59 -33.05
CA THR A 115 -44.29 33.37 -34.27
C THR A 115 -43.01 34.21 -34.24
N LYS A 116 -42.01 33.84 -35.05
CA LYS A 116 -40.78 34.57 -35.40
C LYS A 116 -40.59 35.92 -34.69
N GLN A 117 -40.33 35.92 -33.38
CA GLN A 117 -39.85 37.12 -32.72
C GLN A 117 -38.39 37.22 -33.10
N ARG A 118 -38.10 38.18 -33.99
CA ARG A 118 -36.72 38.55 -34.33
C ARG A 118 -36.01 38.87 -33.02
N VAL A 119 -35.16 37.96 -32.57
CA VAL A 119 -34.26 38.20 -31.43
C VAL A 119 -33.50 39.48 -31.75
N LYS A 120 -33.79 40.53 -30.98
CA LYS A 120 -33.15 41.83 -31.15
C LYS A 120 -31.74 41.67 -30.61
N ILE A 121 -30.76 41.52 -31.49
CA ILE A 121 -29.35 41.43 -31.14
C ILE A 121 -28.56 42.50 -31.89
N SER A 122 -27.59 43.13 -31.22
CA SER A 122 -26.69 44.06 -31.90
C SER A 122 -25.81 43.34 -32.93
N PRO A 123 -25.43 43.97 -34.06
CA PRO A 123 -24.58 43.33 -35.07
C PRO A 123 -23.25 42.80 -34.52
N VAL A 124 -22.68 43.51 -33.54
CA VAL A 124 -21.41 43.14 -32.88
C VAL A 124 -21.60 41.92 -31.99
N ALA A 125 -22.66 41.89 -31.17
CA ALA A 125 -22.99 40.73 -30.32
C ALA A 125 -23.29 39.47 -31.16
N LYS A 126 -23.99 39.63 -32.30
CA LYS A 126 -24.30 38.52 -33.21
C LYS A 126 -23.05 37.91 -33.85
N LYS A 127 -22.05 38.73 -34.18
CA LYS A 127 -20.77 38.26 -34.73
C LYS A 127 -20.00 37.45 -33.68
N ILE A 128 -19.91 37.96 -32.44
CA ILE A 128 -19.20 37.29 -31.34
C ILE A 128 -19.89 35.97 -30.97
N ALA A 129 -21.22 35.97 -30.78
CA ALA A 129 -21.96 34.75 -30.44
C ALA A 129 -21.85 33.67 -31.53
N LYS A 130 -21.79 34.05 -32.81
CA LYS A 130 -21.60 33.11 -33.92
C LYS A 130 -20.17 32.55 -33.97
N THR A 131 -19.16 33.36 -33.68
CA THR A 131 -17.76 32.92 -33.62
C THR A 131 -17.53 31.92 -32.48
N GLU A 132 -18.11 32.17 -31.31
CA GLU A 132 -17.97 31.34 -30.11
C GLU A 132 -19.05 30.24 -29.98
N ASN A 133 -19.85 30.06 -31.04
CA ASN A 133 -20.92 29.07 -31.16
C ASN A 133 -21.90 29.06 -29.96
N LEU A 134 -22.28 30.24 -29.49
CA LEU A 134 -23.19 30.45 -28.36
C LEU A 134 -24.65 30.54 -28.85
N ASP A 135 -25.56 29.78 -28.23
CA ASP A 135 -26.99 29.88 -28.57
C ASP A 135 -27.56 31.22 -28.11
N ILE A 136 -28.05 31.99 -29.07
CA ILE A 136 -28.52 33.36 -28.85
C ILE A 136 -29.94 33.36 -28.28
N LYS A 137 -30.69 32.27 -28.41
CA LYS A 137 -32.09 32.18 -27.95
C LYS A 137 -32.22 32.03 -26.44
N SER A 138 -31.19 31.55 -25.77
CA SER A 138 -31.14 31.37 -24.32
C SER A 138 -30.62 32.58 -23.56
N LEU A 139 -30.17 33.63 -24.27
CA LEU A 139 -29.58 34.82 -23.66
C LEU A 139 -30.63 35.90 -23.38
N LEU A 140 -30.65 36.40 -22.15
CA LEU A 140 -31.46 37.54 -21.77
C LEU A 140 -30.75 38.85 -22.16
N GLY A 141 -31.37 39.64 -23.05
CA GLY A 141 -30.79 40.90 -23.52
C GLY A 141 -31.10 42.08 -22.60
N THR A 142 -30.07 42.78 -22.13
CA THR A 142 -30.23 43.92 -21.19
C THR A 142 -30.33 45.29 -21.87
N GLY A 143 -30.20 45.35 -23.20
CA GLY A 143 -30.26 46.60 -23.96
C GLY A 143 -31.67 47.15 -24.20
N PRO A 144 -31.80 48.40 -24.68
CA PRO A 144 -33.09 49.06 -24.89
C PRO A 144 -34.07 48.24 -25.74
N GLY A 145 -35.24 47.93 -25.17
CA GLY A 145 -36.27 47.09 -25.80
C GLY A 145 -35.96 45.59 -25.80
N GLY A 146 -35.16 45.11 -24.84
CA GLY A 146 -34.80 43.70 -24.65
C GLY A 146 -33.72 43.21 -25.63
N ARG A 147 -32.84 44.11 -26.08
CA ARG A 147 -31.82 43.80 -27.10
C ARG A 147 -30.59 43.14 -26.47
N ILE A 148 -30.14 42.02 -27.02
CA ILE A 148 -28.88 41.36 -26.64
C ILE A 148 -27.70 42.22 -27.10
N THR A 149 -26.89 42.66 -26.14
CA THR A 149 -25.74 43.54 -26.34
C THR A 149 -24.43 42.74 -26.32
N LYS A 150 -23.32 43.41 -26.64
CA LYS A 150 -21.98 42.81 -26.59
C LYS A 150 -21.64 42.34 -25.17
N VAL A 151 -22.06 43.10 -24.16
CA VAL A 151 -21.78 42.82 -22.74
C VAL A 151 -22.49 41.52 -22.31
N ASP A 152 -23.73 41.31 -22.75
CA ASP A 152 -24.49 40.10 -22.41
C ASP A 152 -23.85 38.82 -22.97
N VAL A 153 -23.34 38.89 -24.21
CA VAL A 153 -22.65 37.75 -24.85
C VAL A 153 -21.30 37.48 -24.18
N LEU A 154 -20.52 38.52 -23.85
CA LEU A 154 -19.25 38.35 -23.17
C LEU A 154 -19.43 37.80 -21.76
N LYS A 155 -20.42 38.29 -21.01
CA LYS A 155 -20.74 37.78 -19.68
C LYS A 155 -21.17 36.30 -19.72
N ALA A 156 -21.99 35.91 -20.70
CA ALA A 156 -22.36 34.51 -20.87
C ALA A 156 -21.18 33.60 -21.29
N LEU A 157 -20.20 34.16 -22.02
CA LEU A 157 -18.95 33.45 -22.33
C LEU A 157 -18.05 33.34 -21.10
N GLU A 158 -17.92 34.40 -20.30
CA GLU A 158 -17.20 34.37 -19.02
C GLU A 158 -17.84 33.38 -18.05
N GLU A 159 -19.17 33.35 -17.95
CA GLU A 159 -19.90 32.37 -17.15
C GLU A 159 -19.73 30.94 -17.69
N ARG A 160 -19.70 30.74 -19.02
CA ARG A 160 -19.40 29.43 -19.63
C ARG A 160 -17.97 28.96 -19.37
N VAL A 161 -17.00 29.87 -19.40
CA VAL A 161 -15.60 29.59 -19.06
C VAL A 161 -15.49 29.29 -17.57
N ALA A 162 -16.13 30.06 -16.69
CA ALA A 162 -16.18 29.81 -15.26
C ALA A 162 -16.87 28.48 -14.92
N ILE A 163 -17.96 28.13 -15.60
CA ILE A 163 -18.64 26.83 -15.44
C ILE A 163 -17.75 25.69 -15.97
N SER A 164 -17.01 25.89 -17.06
CA SER A 164 -16.08 24.88 -17.59
C SER A 164 -14.86 24.71 -16.67
N GLU A 165 -14.33 25.78 -16.10
CA GLU A 165 -13.23 25.76 -15.11
C GLU A 165 -13.65 25.11 -13.78
N VAL A 166 -14.92 25.24 -13.39
CA VAL A 166 -15.48 24.56 -12.19
C VAL A 166 -15.79 23.08 -12.47
N LEU A 167 -16.16 22.71 -13.70
CA LEU A 167 -16.42 21.32 -14.11
C LEU A 167 -15.15 20.51 -14.41
N GLU A 168 -14.01 21.16 -14.64
CA GLU A 168 -12.69 20.53 -14.87
C GLU A 168 -11.82 20.41 -13.62
N GLN A 169 -12.33 20.76 -12.43
CA GLN A 169 -11.70 20.30 -11.18
C GLN A 169 -11.98 18.80 -11.04
N GLU A 170 -11.09 17.97 -11.60
CA GLU A 170 -11.06 16.54 -11.32
C GLU A 170 -11.10 16.37 -9.79
N GLU A 171 -12.20 15.84 -9.26
CA GLU A 171 -12.34 15.52 -7.84
C GLU A 171 -11.30 14.44 -7.49
N SER A 172 -10.11 14.88 -7.10
CA SER A 172 -9.06 13.98 -6.63
C SER A 172 -9.51 13.36 -5.29
N LYS A 173 -9.81 12.07 -5.31
CA LYS A 173 -10.13 11.33 -4.09
C LYS A 173 -8.85 11.10 -3.30
N VAL A 174 -8.63 11.86 -2.24
CA VAL A 174 -7.53 11.64 -1.29
C VAL A 174 -7.86 10.43 -0.42
N VAL A 175 -7.03 9.38 -0.48
CA VAL A 175 -7.13 8.21 0.39
C VAL A 175 -6.01 8.27 1.43
N PRO A 176 -6.31 8.47 2.73
CA PRO A 176 -5.28 8.52 3.76
C PRO A 176 -4.59 7.17 3.93
N VAL A 177 -3.29 7.19 4.20
CA VAL A 177 -2.48 5.99 4.43
C VAL A 177 -2.38 5.72 5.93
N THR A 178 -3.03 4.64 6.41
CA THR A 178 -3.10 4.29 7.84
C THR A 178 -2.55 2.90 8.15
N GLY A 179 -2.29 2.64 9.43
CA GLY A 179 -1.91 1.33 9.97
C GLY A 179 -0.77 0.63 9.23
N MET A 180 -1.00 -0.61 8.82
CA MET A 180 -0.01 -1.47 8.14
C MET A 180 0.58 -0.81 6.89
N ARG A 181 -0.21 -0.06 6.11
CA ARG A 181 0.28 0.57 4.88
C ARG A 181 1.27 1.69 5.17
N LYS A 182 1.03 2.48 6.23
CA LYS A 182 1.95 3.54 6.70
C LYS A 182 3.27 2.94 7.18
N ALA A 183 3.20 1.86 7.96
CA ALA A 183 4.40 1.13 8.42
C ALA A 183 5.23 0.56 7.27
N ILE A 184 4.59 -0.08 6.28
CA ILE A 184 5.26 -0.60 5.08
C ILE A 184 5.92 0.55 4.30
N ALA A 185 5.19 1.66 4.07
CA ALA A 185 5.72 2.81 3.34
C ALA A 185 6.99 3.38 4.01
N ASN A 186 6.94 3.60 5.33
CA ASN A 186 8.08 4.08 6.10
C ASN A 186 9.26 3.10 6.03
N ARG A 187 9.01 1.79 6.19
CA ARG A 187 10.07 0.76 6.13
C ARG A 187 10.72 0.67 4.76
N MET A 188 9.94 0.67 3.69
CA MET A 188 10.46 0.60 2.32
C MET A 188 11.23 1.86 1.93
N HIS A 189 10.74 3.03 2.34
CA HIS A 189 11.46 4.28 2.12
C HIS A 189 12.78 4.29 2.90
N ALA A 190 12.77 3.92 4.18
CA ALA A 190 13.98 3.81 5.00
C ALA A 190 14.97 2.79 4.44
N SER A 191 14.49 1.66 3.90
CA SER A 191 15.34 0.68 3.21
C SER A 191 16.10 1.32 2.06
N LEU A 192 15.41 2.02 1.16
CA LEU A 192 16.03 2.68 0.01
C LEU A 192 16.96 3.85 0.38
N GLN A 193 16.60 4.64 1.39
CA GLN A 193 17.41 5.78 1.83
C GLN A 193 18.68 5.35 2.58
N ASN A 194 18.59 4.26 3.34
CA ASN A 194 19.65 3.84 4.26
C ASN A 194 20.43 2.61 3.78
N SER A 195 20.36 2.23 2.50
CA SER A 195 21.18 1.16 1.92
C SER A 195 21.61 1.48 0.49
N ALA A 196 22.75 0.92 0.07
CA ALA A 196 23.23 1.10 -1.30
C ALA A 196 22.75 -0.07 -2.17
N GLN A 197 21.46 -0.09 -2.51
CA GLN A 197 20.88 -1.25 -3.22
C GLN A 197 21.36 -1.32 -4.67
N LEU A 198 21.88 -2.49 -5.06
CA LEU A 198 22.15 -2.85 -6.45
C LEU A 198 21.46 -4.17 -6.79
N THR A 199 20.81 -4.25 -7.94
CA THR A 199 20.19 -5.48 -8.43
C THR A 199 21.02 -6.09 -9.57
N LEU A 200 21.42 -7.36 -9.41
CA LEU A 200 21.95 -8.19 -10.51
C LEU A 200 20.85 -9.09 -11.03
N THR A 201 20.76 -9.22 -12.35
CA THR A 201 19.80 -10.12 -13.00
C THR A 201 20.54 -11.27 -13.69
N MET A 202 19.90 -12.44 -13.71
CA MET A 202 20.44 -13.63 -14.36
C MET A 202 19.30 -14.52 -14.85
N LYS A 203 19.50 -15.17 -16.00
CA LYS A 203 18.59 -16.20 -16.51
C LYS A 203 19.21 -17.59 -16.31
N VAL A 204 18.42 -18.52 -15.77
CA VAL A 204 18.84 -19.85 -15.36
C VAL A 204 18.08 -20.90 -16.16
N ASP A 205 18.77 -21.89 -16.75
CA ASP A 205 18.10 -23.00 -17.45
C ASP A 205 17.63 -24.05 -16.44
N VAL A 206 16.36 -24.01 -16.08
CA VAL A 206 15.74 -24.93 -15.12
C VAL A 206 15.07 -26.13 -15.81
N THR A 207 15.42 -26.45 -17.06
CA THR A 207 14.80 -27.57 -17.80
C THR A 207 14.94 -28.89 -17.05
N ASP A 208 16.15 -29.19 -16.58
CA ASP A 208 16.45 -30.43 -15.88
C ASP A 208 15.80 -30.45 -14.48
N LEU A 209 15.64 -29.27 -13.85
CA LEU A 209 14.90 -29.12 -12.60
C LEU A 209 13.39 -29.36 -12.76
N VAL A 210 12.78 -28.84 -13.82
CA VAL A 210 11.37 -29.06 -14.12
C VAL A 210 11.10 -30.55 -14.38
N ALA A 211 12.01 -31.23 -15.08
CA ALA A 211 11.93 -32.68 -15.28
C ALA A 211 12.03 -33.43 -13.95
N LEU A 212 13.05 -33.14 -13.13
CA LEU A 212 13.23 -33.76 -11.82
C LEU A 212 12.01 -33.53 -10.91
N HIS A 213 11.50 -32.29 -10.86
CA HIS A 213 10.33 -31.94 -10.07
C HIS A 213 9.12 -32.82 -10.43
N LYS A 214 8.88 -33.05 -11.72
CA LYS A 214 7.80 -33.92 -12.19
C LYS A 214 7.99 -35.37 -11.72
N ASP A 215 9.22 -35.89 -11.79
CA ASP A 215 9.54 -37.26 -11.42
C ASP A 215 9.41 -37.50 -9.91
N VAL A 216 9.79 -36.53 -9.09
CA VAL A 216 9.73 -36.67 -7.62
C VAL A 216 8.39 -36.25 -7.03
N ALA A 217 7.60 -35.42 -7.71
CA ALA A 217 6.36 -34.85 -7.17
C ALA A 217 5.38 -35.93 -6.69
N GLU A 218 5.17 -36.98 -7.49
CA GLU A 218 4.23 -38.06 -7.14
C GLU A 218 4.72 -38.87 -5.93
N VAL A 219 6.03 -39.17 -5.89
CA VAL A 219 6.66 -39.92 -4.78
C VAL A 219 6.56 -39.13 -3.48
N VAL A 220 6.88 -37.84 -3.52
CA VAL A 220 6.86 -36.99 -2.32
C VAL A 220 5.43 -36.76 -1.83
N GLN A 221 4.47 -36.58 -2.73
CA GLN A 221 3.06 -36.48 -2.35
C GLN A 221 2.58 -37.77 -1.66
N LYS A 222 2.88 -38.94 -2.22
CA LYS A 222 2.43 -40.23 -1.66
C LYS A 222 3.12 -40.56 -0.33
N ARG A 223 4.42 -40.28 -0.19
CA ARG A 223 5.19 -40.68 0.99
C ARG A 223 5.15 -39.68 2.14
N TYR A 224 5.05 -38.39 1.86
CA TYR A 224 5.21 -37.33 2.86
C TYR A 224 4.00 -36.41 2.98
N ASP A 225 2.94 -36.68 2.22
CA ASP A 225 1.75 -35.83 2.07
C ASP A 225 2.12 -34.36 1.80
N ASN A 226 3.03 -34.17 0.82
CA ASN A 226 3.57 -32.86 0.52
C ASN A 226 3.77 -32.65 -0.99
N LYS A 227 3.23 -31.55 -1.52
CA LYS A 227 3.39 -31.17 -2.93
C LYS A 227 4.57 -30.23 -3.16
N LEU A 228 5.69 -30.71 -3.67
CA LEU A 228 6.83 -29.83 -3.97
C LEU A 228 6.48 -28.79 -5.03
N THR A 229 7.09 -27.61 -4.95
CA THR A 229 7.02 -26.52 -5.92
C THR A 229 8.41 -26.10 -6.37
N ILE A 230 8.53 -25.40 -7.51
CA ILE A 230 9.82 -24.86 -7.94
C ILE A 230 10.40 -23.89 -6.90
N THR A 231 9.55 -23.11 -6.22
CA THR A 231 9.98 -22.23 -5.11
C THR A 231 10.69 -23.00 -4.00
N ASP A 232 10.30 -24.25 -3.73
CA ASP A 232 10.95 -25.07 -2.69
C ASP A 232 12.40 -25.42 -3.08
N PHE A 233 12.63 -25.75 -4.36
CA PHE A 233 13.97 -26.00 -4.89
C PHE A 233 14.82 -24.72 -4.94
N VAL A 234 14.23 -23.59 -5.35
CA VAL A 234 14.90 -22.29 -5.31
C VAL A 234 15.28 -21.92 -3.87
N SER A 235 14.37 -22.11 -2.91
CA SER A 235 14.62 -21.86 -1.50
C SER A 235 15.74 -22.73 -0.97
N ARG A 236 15.77 -24.01 -1.33
CA ARG A 236 16.85 -24.92 -0.95
C ARG A 236 18.19 -24.51 -1.58
N ALA A 237 18.21 -24.16 -2.86
CA ALA A 237 19.42 -23.68 -3.54
C ALA A 237 19.99 -22.41 -2.90
N VAL A 238 19.12 -21.45 -2.53
CA VAL A 238 19.49 -20.23 -1.81
C VAL A 238 20.10 -20.57 -0.46
N VAL A 239 19.43 -21.41 0.33
CA VAL A 239 19.91 -21.83 1.66
C VAL A 239 21.29 -22.49 1.57
N LEU A 240 21.52 -23.37 0.58
CA LEU A 240 22.82 -24.00 0.36
C LEU A 240 23.87 -22.97 -0.08
N ALA A 241 23.52 -22.06 -1.00
CA ALA A 241 24.41 -21.00 -1.44
C ALA A 241 24.81 -20.06 -0.29
N LEU A 242 23.90 -19.73 0.63
CA LEU A 242 24.19 -18.88 1.80
C LEU A 242 25.19 -19.52 2.76
N LYS A 243 25.27 -20.87 2.80
CA LYS A 243 26.31 -21.57 3.57
C LYS A 243 27.71 -21.43 2.95
N GLU A 244 27.78 -21.36 1.61
CA GLU A 244 29.03 -21.14 0.87
C GLU A 244 29.45 -19.66 0.91
N HIS A 245 28.48 -18.74 0.83
CA HIS A 245 28.68 -17.29 0.71
C HIS A 245 28.21 -16.57 1.97
N LYS A 246 28.99 -16.71 3.06
CA LYS A 246 28.62 -16.20 4.39
C LYS A 246 28.39 -14.68 4.44
N GLU A 247 29.10 -13.93 3.59
CA GLU A 247 28.93 -12.47 3.49
C GLU A 247 27.53 -12.07 3.01
N MET A 248 26.85 -12.92 2.22
CA MET A 248 25.46 -12.67 1.80
C MET A 248 24.47 -12.95 2.94
N ASN A 249 24.83 -13.79 3.91
CA ASN A 249 24.03 -14.06 5.11
C ASN A 249 24.46 -13.13 6.26
N SER A 250 24.30 -11.82 6.05
CA SER A 250 24.76 -10.79 6.98
C SER A 250 23.81 -9.59 7.04
N ALA A 251 24.17 -8.59 7.84
CA ALA A 251 23.53 -7.29 7.91
C ALA A 251 24.57 -6.17 8.13
N TYR A 252 24.31 -4.98 7.60
CA TYR A 252 25.06 -3.75 7.92
C TYR A 252 24.33 -2.99 9.03
N ILE A 253 24.93 -2.91 10.21
CA ILE A 253 24.34 -2.28 11.40
C ILE A 253 25.44 -1.49 12.10
N ASP A 254 25.19 -0.22 12.42
CA ASP A 254 26.10 0.64 13.18
C ASP A 254 27.56 0.61 12.68
N ASP A 255 27.73 0.76 11.36
CA ASP A 255 29.01 0.72 10.65
C ASP A 255 29.81 -0.59 10.80
N ALA A 256 29.11 -1.68 11.12
CA ALA A 256 29.67 -3.03 11.21
C ALA A 256 28.88 -4.04 10.37
N ILE A 257 29.60 -5.03 9.83
CA ILE A 257 29.00 -6.16 9.12
C ILE A 257 28.80 -7.32 10.09
N HIS A 258 27.54 -7.63 10.39
CA HIS A 258 27.14 -8.74 11.26
C HIS A 258 26.86 -9.98 10.42
N GLN A 259 27.80 -10.92 10.39
CA GLN A 259 27.61 -12.21 9.71
C GLN A 259 26.87 -13.22 10.58
N TYR A 260 25.87 -13.90 10.01
CA TYR A 260 25.05 -14.88 10.72
C TYR A 260 25.49 -16.31 10.41
N LYS A 261 25.58 -17.14 11.46
CA LYS A 261 25.93 -18.57 11.34
C LYS A 261 24.79 -19.42 10.78
N HIS A 262 23.56 -19.06 11.13
CA HIS A 262 22.36 -19.77 10.74
C HIS A 262 21.60 -18.97 9.68
N VAL A 263 20.86 -19.68 8.82
CA VAL A 263 20.02 -19.06 7.80
C VAL A 263 18.58 -19.06 8.32
N HIS A 264 18.00 -17.87 8.46
CA HIS A 264 16.59 -17.69 8.75
C HIS A 264 15.93 -17.09 7.51
N LEU A 265 15.28 -17.94 6.71
CA LEU A 265 14.82 -17.56 5.38
C LEU A 265 13.48 -16.82 5.46
N GLY A 266 13.44 -15.57 5.03
CA GLY A 266 12.22 -14.80 4.86
C GLY A 266 11.49 -15.19 3.58
N MET A 267 10.19 -15.49 3.67
CA MET A 267 9.35 -15.77 2.50
C MET A 267 8.32 -14.68 2.31
N ALA A 268 8.40 -13.91 1.23
CA ALA A 268 7.43 -12.86 0.96
C ALA A 268 6.07 -13.48 0.57
N VAL A 269 5.02 -13.12 1.30
CA VAL A 269 3.64 -13.59 1.08
C VAL A 269 2.72 -12.40 0.86
N ALA A 270 2.15 -12.33 -0.35
CA ALA A 270 1.15 -11.33 -0.70
C ALA A 270 -0.18 -11.61 0.02
N LEU A 271 -0.76 -10.56 0.59
CA LEU A 271 -2.07 -10.53 1.24
C LEU A 271 -2.96 -9.50 0.51
N GLU A 272 -4.28 -9.57 0.68
CA GLU A 272 -5.19 -8.61 0.04
C GLU A 272 -4.86 -7.15 0.40
N LYS A 273 -4.49 -6.90 1.66
CA LYS A 273 -4.22 -5.57 2.19
C LYS A 273 -2.74 -5.23 2.33
N GLY A 274 -1.81 -6.10 1.89
CA GLY A 274 -0.39 -5.90 2.16
C GLY A 274 0.55 -7.02 1.74
N LEU A 275 1.76 -6.95 2.30
CA LEU A 275 2.81 -7.94 2.15
C LEU A 275 3.37 -8.22 3.55
N VAL A 276 3.59 -9.49 3.85
CA VAL A 276 4.31 -9.91 5.05
C VAL A 276 5.45 -10.85 4.66
N VAL A 277 6.49 -10.90 5.48
CA VAL A 277 7.67 -11.75 5.25
C VAL A 277 7.89 -12.61 6.49
N PRO A 278 7.16 -13.73 6.64
CA PRO A 278 7.43 -14.66 7.72
C PRO A 278 8.80 -15.34 7.59
N ALA A 279 9.40 -15.65 8.74
CA ALA A 279 10.70 -16.27 8.91
C ALA A 279 10.59 -17.80 9.02
N ILE A 280 11.39 -18.50 8.23
CA ILE A 280 11.64 -19.94 8.38
C ILE A 280 12.94 -20.11 9.15
N ARG A 281 12.83 -20.53 10.40
CA ARG A 281 13.98 -20.62 11.31
C ARG A 281 14.90 -21.79 10.94
N PHE A 282 16.22 -21.56 11.04
CA PHE A 282 17.25 -22.59 10.82
C PHE A 282 17.06 -23.35 9.50
N ALA A 283 16.70 -22.64 8.44
CA ALA A 283 16.41 -23.23 7.12
C ALA A 283 17.57 -24.09 6.60
N ASN A 284 18.80 -23.77 7.01
CA ASN A 284 20.02 -24.53 6.70
C ASN A 284 20.07 -25.96 7.28
N ASN A 285 19.20 -26.28 8.25
CA ASN A 285 19.10 -27.61 8.87
C ASN A 285 17.96 -28.45 8.30
N LEU A 286 17.01 -27.83 7.58
CA LEU A 286 15.82 -28.52 7.06
C LEU A 286 16.17 -29.28 5.79
N SER A 287 15.64 -30.47 5.59
CA SER A 287 15.62 -31.14 4.27
C SER A 287 14.71 -30.38 3.29
N LEU A 288 14.75 -30.74 2.00
CA LEU A 288 13.87 -30.13 0.99
C LEU A 288 12.38 -30.31 1.34
N VAL A 289 12.00 -31.48 1.86
CA VAL A 289 10.60 -31.77 2.21
C VAL A 289 10.18 -30.98 3.45
N GLU A 290 11.02 -30.91 4.47
CA GLU A 290 10.75 -30.12 5.68
C GLU A 290 10.67 -28.63 5.36
N LEU A 291 11.60 -28.12 4.53
CA LEU A 291 11.58 -26.73 4.08
C LEU A 291 10.28 -26.42 3.32
N SER A 292 9.85 -27.29 2.41
CA SER A 292 8.59 -27.14 1.68
C SER A 292 7.37 -27.12 2.60
N LYS A 293 7.35 -27.97 3.64
CA LYS A 293 6.29 -27.97 4.66
C LYS A 293 6.28 -26.66 5.43
N GLU A 294 7.45 -26.16 5.84
CA GLU A 294 7.53 -24.93 6.62
C GLU A 294 7.13 -23.70 5.78
N ILE A 295 7.57 -23.60 4.52
CA ILE A 295 7.14 -22.55 3.58
C ILE A 295 5.61 -22.50 3.49
N LYS A 296 4.96 -23.66 3.37
CA LYS A 296 3.49 -23.72 3.28
C LYS A 296 2.82 -23.36 4.59
N ASN A 297 3.35 -23.86 5.71
CA ASN A 297 2.86 -23.56 7.05
C ASN A 297 2.85 -22.04 7.29
N VAL A 298 3.99 -21.38 7.10
CA VAL A 298 4.09 -19.93 7.32
C VAL A 298 3.25 -19.14 6.31
N ALA A 299 3.15 -19.58 5.06
CA ALA A 299 2.30 -18.93 4.07
C ALA A 299 0.80 -19.09 4.35
N GLN A 300 0.39 -20.22 4.91
CA GLN A 300 -0.99 -20.44 5.36
C GLN A 300 -1.31 -19.59 6.58
N LYS A 301 -0.42 -19.57 7.60
CA LYS A 301 -0.57 -18.67 8.77
C LYS A 301 -0.65 -17.21 8.36
N ALA A 302 0.21 -16.77 7.44
CA ALA A 302 0.21 -15.41 6.89
C ALA A 302 -1.14 -15.05 6.26
N ARG A 303 -1.65 -15.90 5.36
CA ARG A 303 -2.96 -15.68 4.71
C ARG A 303 -4.13 -15.73 5.69
N ALA A 304 -4.02 -16.54 6.75
CA ALA A 304 -5.02 -16.63 7.81
C ALA A 304 -4.94 -15.49 8.83
N GLY A 305 -3.92 -14.62 8.77
CA GLY A 305 -3.70 -13.57 9.77
C GLY A 305 -3.19 -14.08 11.12
N ASN A 306 -2.69 -15.32 11.19
CA ASN A 306 -2.29 -16.01 12.43
C ASN A 306 -0.76 -16.08 12.59
N LEU A 307 -0.03 -15.04 12.16
CA LEU A 307 1.41 -14.95 12.39
C LEU A 307 1.69 -14.45 13.81
N SER A 308 2.60 -15.13 14.50
CA SER A 308 3.13 -14.63 15.77
C SER A 308 4.17 -13.54 15.53
N SER A 309 4.50 -12.76 16.57
CA SER A 309 5.59 -11.79 16.49
C SER A 309 6.94 -12.45 16.17
N ASP A 310 7.17 -13.67 16.64
CA ASP A 310 8.41 -14.40 16.36
C ASP A 310 8.49 -14.83 14.89
N ASP A 311 7.35 -15.22 14.29
CA ASP A 311 7.28 -15.54 12.86
C ASP A 311 7.65 -14.33 11.98
N MET A 312 7.52 -13.10 12.47
CA MET A 312 7.75 -11.88 11.68
C MET A 312 9.15 -11.27 11.82
N GLN A 313 10.04 -11.87 12.63
CA GLN A 313 11.31 -11.26 13.00
C GLN A 313 12.53 -12.13 12.69
N GLY A 314 13.69 -11.49 12.56
CA GLY A 314 15.00 -12.17 12.53
C GLY A 314 15.25 -13.03 11.28
N THR A 315 14.65 -12.65 10.15
CA THR A 315 15.08 -13.13 8.84
C THR A 315 16.48 -12.61 8.51
N THR A 316 17.29 -13.41 7.82
CA THR A 316 18.66 -13.06 7.42
C THR A 316 18.80 -12.91 5.91
N PHE A 317 17.84 -13.43 5.15
CA PHE A 317 17.75 -13.31 3.70
C PHE A 317 16.31 -13.55 3.25
N THR A 318 15.82 -12.81 2.26
CA THR A 318 14.44 -12.92 1.78
C THR A 318 14.35 -13.48 0.36
N ILE A 319 13.30 -14.27 0.09
CA ILE A 319 12.87 -14.61 -1.27
C ILE A 319 11.50 -13.98 -1.54
N SER A 320 11.40 -13.31 -2.68
CA SER A 320 10.15 -12.79 -3.24
C SER A 320 9.89 -13.44 -4.59
N ASN A 321 8.70 -13.99 -4.80
CA ASN A 321 8.34 -14.68 -6.03
C ASN A 321 7.12 -14.04 -6.67
N LEU A 322 7.28 -13.51 -7.88
CA LEU A 322 6.21 -12.92 -8.69
C LEU A 322 5.93 -13.72 -9.97
N GLY A 323 6.49 -14.93 -10.09
CA GLY A 323 6.32 -15.79 -11.26
C GLY A 323 4.87 -16.21 -11.52
N SER A 324 4.04 -16.31 -10.48
CA SER A 324 2.59 -16.57 -10.65
C SER A 324 1.85 -15.42 -11.32
N PHE A 325 2.42 -14.21 -11.31
CA PHE A 325 1.87 -13.02 -11.96
C PHE A 325 2.44 -12.79 -13.37
N GLY A 326 3.29 -13.70 -13.86
CA GLY A 326 3.91 -13.57 -15.19
C GLY A 326 5.04 -12.54 -15.28
N ILE A 327 5.57 -12.06 -14.15
CA ILE A 327 6.67 -11.09 -14.13
C ILE A 327 7.99 -11.78 -14.48
N GLU A 328 8.72 -11.27 -15.47
CA GLU A 328 10.03 -11.80 -15.84
C GLU A 328 11.11 -11.29 -14.86
N TYR A 329 11.40 -9.98 -14.84
CA TYR A 329 12.35 -9.37 -13.92
C TYR A 329 11.69 -8.28 -13.07
N PHE A 330 12.16 -8.13 -11.84
CA PHE A 330 11.80 -7.01 -10.96
C PHE A 330 12.93 -6.76 -9.97
N THR A 331 13.00 -5.55 -9.43
CA THR A 331 14.01 -5.17 -8.45
C THR A 331 13.39 -5.18 -7.04
N PRO A 332 13.46 -6.31 -6.31
CA PRO A 332 12.96 -6.35 -4.94
C PRO A 332 13.71 -5.35 -4.05
N VAL A 333 12.98 -4.67 -3.17
CA VAL A 333 13.55 -3.77 -2.16
C VAL A 333 13.96 -4.60 -0.94
N LEU A 334 15.14 -4.33 -0.39
CA LEU A 334 15.66 -5.07 0.77
C LEU A 334 14.71 -4.99 1.98
N ASN A 335 14.57 -6.13 2.65
CA ASN A 335 13.94 -6.21 3.96
C ASN A 335 15.00 -5.92 5.03
N THR A 336 15.24 -4.64 5.34
CA THR A 336 16.29 -4.25 6.29
C THR A 336 16.12 -4.96 7.64
N PRO A 337 17.24 -5.35 8.30
CA PRO A 337 18.64 -5.03 7.96
C PRO A 337 19.34 -6.07 7.06
N GLU A 338 18.61 -6.94 6.36
CA GLU A 338 19.21 -8.00 5.52
C GLU A 338 20.11 -7.45 4.42
N THR A 339 21.23 -8.15 4.17
CA THR A 339 22.15 -7.83 3.07
C THR A 339 21.58 -8.18 1.69
N GLY A 340 20.68 -9.15 1.58
CA GLY A 340 20.23 -9.65 0.27
C GLY A 340 18.78 -10.14 0.21
N ILE A 341 18.18 -9.95 -0.97
CA ILE A 341 16.85 -10.45 -1.32
C ILE A 341 16.87 -11.01 -2.76
N LEU A 342 16.30 -12.19 -2.95
CA LEU A 342 16.16 -12.82 -4.27
C LEU A 342 14.73 -12.68 -4.80
N GLY A 343 14.59 -12.01 -5.93
CA GLY A 343 13.40 -11.97 -6.77
C GLY A 343 13.37 -13.14 -7.76
N VAL A 344 12.26 -13.87 -7.79
CA VAL A 344 12.04 -15.02 -8.68
C VAL A 344 10.92 -14.68 -9.66
N GLY A 345 11.25 -14.73 -10.95
CA GLY A 345 10.34 -14.45 -12.05
C GLY A 345 9.52 -15.66 -12.51
N ALA A 346 8.79 -15.48 -13.61
CA ALA A 346 8.02 -16.52 -14.27
C ALA A 346 8.93 -17.40 -15.13
N ILE A 347 8.71 -18.72 -15.11
CA ILE A 347 9.40 -19.63 -16.02
C ILE A 347 8.86 -19.43 -17.43
N GLU A 348 9.76 -19.19 -18.37
CA GLU A 348 9.44 -19.08 -19.79
C GLU A 348 9.95 -20.29 -20.57
N HIS A 349 9.17 -20.73 -21.56
CA HIS A 349 9.58 -21.80 -22.45
C HIS A 349 10.09 -21.23 -23.77
N VAL A 350 11.39 -21.39 -24.03
CA VAL A 350 12.06 -20.81 -25.19
C VAL A 350 12.91 -21.85 -25.91
N PRO A 351 13.16 -21.70 -27.22
CA PRO A 351 14.10 -22.55 -27.93
C PRO A 351 15.54 -22.25 -27.49
N VAL A 352 16.26 -23.26 -27.00
CA VAL A 352 17.66 -23.17 -26.55
C VAL A 352 18.54 -24.17 -27.30
N TYR A 353 19.78 -23.79 -27.55
CA TYR A 353 20.78 -24.71 -28.10
C TYR A 353 21.50 -25.46 -26.97
N LYS A 354 21.40 -26.80 -26.95
CA LYS A 354 22.24 -27.67 -26.11
C LYS A 354 23.24 -28.35 -27.04
N GLY A 355 24.45 -27.77 -27.14
CA GLY A 355 25.41 -28.09 -28.19
C GLY A 355 24.90 -27.66 -29.57
N LYS A 356 24.85 -28.58 -30.55
CA LYS A 356 24.36 -28.29 -31.91
C LYS A 356 22.85 -28.51 -32.09
N LYS A 357 22.12 -28.98 -31.06
CA LYS A 357 20.70 -29.32 -31.16
C LYS A 357 19.82 -28.24 -30.53
N LEU A 358 18.81 -27.80 -31.26
CA LEU A 358 17.75 -26.95 -30.74
C LEU A 358 16.77 -27.80 -29.92
N ARG A 359 16.44 -27.35 -28.70
CA ARG A 359 15.48 -28.00 -27.81
C ARG A 359 14.62 -26.95 -27.11
N LYS A 360 13.49 -27.37 -26.55
CA LYS A 360 12.70 -26.54 -25.64
C LYS A 360 13.45 -26.43 -24.31
N GLY A 361 13.77 -25.21 -23.91
CA GLY A 361 14.34 -24.87 -22.61
C GLY A 361 13.29 -24.20 -21.71
N SER A 362 13.42 -24.38 -20.41
CA SER A 362 12.64 -23.68 -19.38
C SER A 362 13.57 -22.70 -18.68
N MET A 363 13.40 -21.41 -18.92
CA MET A 363 14.27 -20.38 -18.39
C MET A 363 13.63 -19.69 -17.20
N LEU A 364 14.33 -19.64 -16.08
CA LEU A 364 13.93 -18.94 -14.87
C LEU A 364 14.74 -17.64 -14.71
N PRO A 365 14.09 -16.47 -14.81
CA PRO A 365 14.71 -15.20 -14.45
C PRO A 365 14.87 -15.06 -12.94
N LEU A 366 16.03 -14.60 -12.50
CA LEU A 366 16.36 -14.27 -11.12
C LEU A 366 16.87 -12.83 -11.02
N SER A 367 16.49 -12.13 -9.95
CA SER A 367 16.91 -10.76 -9.66
C SER A 367 17.41 -10.69 -8.21
N LEU A 368 18.71 -10.57 -8.00
CA LEU A 368 19.31 -10.45 -6.68
C LEU A 368 19.56 -8.98 -6.37
N THR A 369 18.80 -8.41 -5.43
CA THR A 369 19.14 -7.11 -4.83
C THR A 369 19.98 -7.33 -3.59
N PHE A 370 21.06 -6.56 -3.44
CA PHE A 370 21.94 -6.63 -2.28
C PHE A 370 22.42 -5.23 -1.87
N ASP A 371 22.85 -5.11 -0.61
CA ASP A 371 23.45 -3.88 -0.10
C ASP A 371 24.93 -3.78 -0.49
N HIS A 372 25.25 -2.83 -1.37
CA HIS A 372 26.59 -2.62 -1.90
C HIS A 372 27.57 -2.05 -0.86
N ARG A 373 27.10 -1.71 0.34
CA ARG A 373 27.98 -1.40 1.48
C ARG A 373 28.61 -2.65 2.10
N VAL A 374 27.98 -3.81 1.92
CA VAL A 374 28.43 -5.08 2.49
C VAL A 374 29.20 -5.91 1.47
N LEU A 375 28.69 -5.96 0.24
CA LEU A 375 29.21 -6.78 -0.84
C LEU A 375 29.47 -5.92 -2.08
N ASP A 376 30.50 -6.27 -2.84
CA ASP A 376 30.67 -5.74 -4.19
C ASP A 376 29.95 -6.61 -5.23
N GLY A 377 29.88 -6.13 -6.47
CA GLY A 377 29.24 -6.86 -7.58
C GLY A 377 29.83 -8.25 -7.84
N ALA A 378 31.15 -8.46 -7.67
CA ALA A 378 31.79 -9.75 -7.92
C ALA A 378 31.36 -10.87 -6.93
N PRO A 379 31.44 -10.69 -5.60
CA PRO A 379 30.96 -11.71 -4.66
C PRO A 379 29.43 -11.90 -4.74
N ALA A 380 28.65 -10.84 -4.98
CA ALA A 380 27.20 -10.97 -5.23
C ALA A 380 26.90 -11.81 -6.49
N ALA A 381 27.64 -11.58 -7.58
CA ALA A 381 27.53 -12.38 -8.80
C ALA A 381 27.97 -13.83 -8.58
N ALA A 382 28.98 -14.07 -7.74
CA ALA A 382 29.42 -15.41 -7.37
C ALA A 382 28.34 -16.18 -6.60
N PHE A 383 27.64 -15.52 -5.68
CA PHE A 383 26.48 -16.08 -4.99
C PHE A 383 25.36 -16.45 -5.97
N LEU A 384 24.98 -15.54 -6.86
CA LEU A 384 23.93 -15.79 -7.86
C LEU A 384 24.33 -16.92 -8.83
N ARG A 385 25.62 -17.03 -9.17
CA ARG A 385 26.18 -18.14 -9.96
C ARG A 385 26.10 -19.48 -9.21
N THR A 386 26.33 -19.51 -7.90
CA THR A 386 26.16 -20.74 -7.10
C THR A 386 24.69 -21.18 -7.10
N ILE A 387 23.74 -20.26 -6.96
CA ILE A 387 22.30 -20.57 -7.09
C ILE A 387 22.00 -21.14 -8.48
N LYS A 388 22.49 -20.50 -9.55
CA LYS A 388 22.36 -20.99 -10.93
C LYS A 388 22.86 -22.43 -11.05
N ARG A 389 24.06 -22.74 -10.56
CA ARG A 389 24.63 -24.10 -10.61
C ARG A 389 23.70 -25.12 -9.94
N TYR A 390 23.20 -24.83 -8.74
CA TYR A 390 22.27 -25.72 -8.04
C TYR A 390 20.99 -25.97 -8.84
N LEU A 391 20.44 -24.94 -9.49
CA LEU A 391 19.20 -25.05 -10.25
C LEU A 391 19.38 -25.71 -11.63
N GLU A 392 20.54 -25.56 -12.26
CA GLU A 392 20.90 -26.24 -13.51
C GLU A 392 21.31 -27.70 -13.29
N GLU A 393 21.87 -28.02 -12.11
CA GLU A 393 22.27 -29.36 -11.69
C GLU A 393 21.46 -29.81 -10.45
N PRO A 394 20.13 -29.96 -10.55
CA PRO A 394 19.22 -30.06 -9.40
C PRO A 394 19.42 -31.30 -8.52
N VAL A 395 20.14 -32.32 -8.99
CA VAL A 395 20.54 -33.48 -8.16
C VAL A 395 21.45 -33.02 -7.01
N THR A 396 22.27 -32.00 -7.20
CA THR A 396 23.17 -31.45 -6.18
C THR A 396 22.43 -30.79 -5.02
N ILE A 397 21.17 -30.39 -5.20
CA ILE A 397 20.30 -29.84 -4.15
C ILE A 397 19.87 -30.94 -3.16
N LEU A 398 19.85 -32.20 -3.61
CA LEU A 398 19.39 -33.36 -2.84
C LEU A 398 20.51 -34.03 -2.04
N LEU A 399 21.77 -33.73 -2.36
CA LEU A 399 22.96 -34.17 -1.62
C LEU A 399 23.19 -33.26 -0.41
#